data_AF-A0A0B8QMU7-F1
#
_entry.id   AF-A0A0B8QMU7-F1
#
_cell.length_a   1.000
_cell.length_b   1.000
_cell.length_c   1.000
_cell.angle_alpha   90.00
_cell.angle_beta   90.00
_cell.angle_gamma   90.00
#
_symmetry.space_group_name_H-M   'P 1'
#
loop_
_entity.id
_entity.type
_entity.pdbx_description
1 polymer ?
#
loop_
_entity_poly.entity_id
_entity_poly.type
_entity_poly.pdbx_seq_one_letter_code
_entity_poly.pdbx_strand_id
1 'polypeptide(L)'
;MWLKQEDQKSVLSDDQDSQFTQMVNARLSRRQFLVGATAAGVGAFLAVNPITKAIAATSGPLLNFEPISASTSDEFLVPKGYKAEPLISWGDPIFVDAPEFAQDGKQNSAAQAMQFGDNTDGMSLFPISKDRAVLAINNEYTNYEYLFAHQQVHDCR
;
A
#
# COMPACT_ATOMS: atom_id res chain seq x y z
N MET A 1 5.54 28.06 102.31
CA MET A 1 4.16 28.37 101.88
C MET A 1 4.28 29.61 101.02
N TRP A 2 4.36 29.55 99.69
CA TRP A 2 3.45 28.92 98.73
C TRP A 2 4.21 28.28 97.54
N LEU A 3 3.65 27.20 97.00
CA LEU A 3 4.24 26.28 96.02
C LEU A 3 4.31 26.90 94.63
N LYS A 4 5.45 26.70 93.93
CA LYS A 4 5.61 27.02 92.51
C LYS A 4 5.52 25.71 91.73
N GLN A 5 4.57 25.68 90.80
CA GLN A 5 4.15 24.57 89.98
C GLN A 5 5.25 24.19 88.98
N GLU A 6 5.63 22.91 88.93
CA GLU A 6 6.54 22.37 87.92
C GLU A 6 5.77 22.18 86.60
N ASP A 7 6.10 22.99 85.60
CA ASP A 7 5.70 22.75 84.22
C ASP A 7 6.54 21.60 83.64
N GLN A 8 5.91 20.43 83.48
CA GLN A 8 6.39 19.35 82.63
C GLN A 8 6.57 19.86 81.20
N LYS A 9 7.82 20.02 80.74
CA LYS A 9 8.14 20.18 79.31
C LYS A 9 7.62 18.96 78.55
N SER A 10 6.59 19.17 77.72
CA SER A 10 6.11 18.22 76.74
C SER A 10 7.22 17.92 75.72
N VAL A 11 7.74 16.69 75.76
CA VAL A 11 8.59 16.12 74.70
C VAL A 11 7.67 15.75 73.54
N LEU A 12 7.32 16.70 72.69
CA LEU A 12 6.71 16.42 71.39
C LEU A 12 7.34 17.34 70.35
N SER A 13 8.24 16.76 69.57
CA SER A 13 8.84 17.33 68.36
C SER A 13 7.76 17.53 67.31
N ASP A 14 7.50 18.78 66.93
CA ASP A 14 6.45 19.20 65.99
C ASP A 14 6.92 19.16 64.53
N ASP A 15 7.54 18.05 64.10
CA ASP A 15 8.15 17.98 62.75
C ASP A 15 8.20 16.57 62.16
N GLN A 16 7.30 15.68 62.58
CA GLN A 16 7.23 14.31 62.04
C GLN A 16 5.85 14.07 61.44
N ASP A 17 5.79 13.98 60.11
CA ASP A 17 4.60 13.57 59.37
C ASP A 17 4.01 12.31 59.98
N SER A 18 2.71 12.32 60.27
CA SER A 18 2.03 11.15 60.82
C SER A 18 2.19 9.94 59.90
N GLN A 19 2.36 8.74 60.47
CA GLN A 19 2.48 7.50 59.67
C GLN A 19 1.27 7.29 58.73
N PHE A 20 0.09 7.80 59.11
CA PHE A 20 -1.09 7.79 58.27
C PHE A 20 -0.92 8.69 57.03
N THR A 21 -0.41 9.92 57.21
CA THR A 21 -0.09 10.85 56.13
C THR A 21 0.92 10.24 55.15
N GLN A 22 1.97 9.60 55.67
CA GLN A 22 2.97 8.92 54.85
C GLN A 22 2.37 7.77 54.03
N MET A 23 1.48 6.97 54.63
CA MET A 23 0.78 5.89 53.93
C MET A 23 -0.15 6.41 52.82
N VAL A 24 -0.88 7.51 53.06
CA VAL A 24 -1.75 8.15 52.07
C VAL A 24 -0.93 8.71 50.90
N ASN A 25 0.15 9.45 51.20
CA ASN A 25 1.04 10.03 50.19
C ASN A 25 1.73 8.96 49.33
N ALA A 26 2.15 7.84 49.93
CA ALA A 26 2.73 6.72 49.21
C ALA A 26 1.72 6.06 48.24
N ARG A 27 0.45 5.94 48.63
CA ARG A 27 -0.61 5.40 47.75
C ARG A 27 -0.95 6.34 46.59
N LEU A 28 -1.05 7.65 46.85
CA LEU A 28 -1.32 8.66 45.82
C LEU A 28 -0.17 8.74 44.81
N SER A 29 1.08 8.74 45.27
CA SER A 29 2.27 8.78 44.42
C SER A 29 2.37 7.56 43.50
N ARG A 30 2.08 6.36 44.02
CA ARG A 30 2.03 5.13 43.20
C ARG A 30 0.96 5.20 42.12
N ARG A 31 -0.23 5.71 42.44
CA ARG A 31 -1.32 5.83 41.46
C ARG A 31 -0.98 6.83 40.36
N GLN A 32 -0.42 7.98 40.72
CA GLN A 32 0.01 8.99 39.75
C GLN A 32 1.14 8.47 38.86
N PHE A 33 2.10 7.74 39.43
CA PHE A 33 3.17 7.11 38.67
C PHE A 33 2.64 6.05 37.69
N LEU A 34 1.75 5.15 38.14
CA LEU A 34 1.17 4.12 37.27
C LEU A 34 0.33 4.73 36.14
N VAL A 35 -0.50 5.72 36.44
CA VAL A 35 -1.29 6.44 35.42
C VAL A 35 -0.38 7.15 34.43
N GLY A 36 0.66 7.84 34.91
CA GLY A 36 1.65 8.52 34.06
C GLY A 36 2.42 7.54 33.17
N ALA A 37 2.85 6.40 33.72
CA ALA A 37 3.58 5.37 33.00
C ALA A 37 2.71 4.69 31.92
N THR A 38 1.44 4.41 32.20
CA THR A 38 0.51 3.83 31.21
C THR A 38 0.23 4.81 30.07
N ALA A 39 -0.03 6.09 30.37
CA ALA A 39 -0.26 7.10 29.34
C ALA A 39 0.96 7.29 28.42
N ALA A 40 2.17 7.34 29.00
CA ALA A 40 3.41 7.42 28.24
C ALA A 40 3.63 6.16 27.38
N GLY A 41 3.34 4.97 27.91
CA GLY A 41 3.47 3.71 27.18
C GLY A 41 2.54 3.60 25.95
N VAL A 42 1.28 4.02 26.08
CA VAL A 42 0.33 4.04 24.96
C VAL A 42 0.72 5.08 23.92
N GLY A 43 1.11 6.29 24.35
CA GLY A 43 1.58 7.34 23.44
C GLY A 43 2.82 6.92 22.65
N ALA A 44 3.80 6.31 23.33
CA ALA A 44 5.00 5.76 22.68
C ALA A 44 4.66 4.60 21.74
N PHE A 45 3.77 3.70 22.14
CA PHE A 45 3.33 2.60 21.29
C PHE A 45 2.68 3.11 20.00
N LEU A 46 1.76 4.07 20.07
CA LEU A 46 1.11 4.64 18.89
C LEU A 46 2.07 5.42 17.98
N ALA A 47 3.03 6.14 18.56
CA ALA A 47 4.03 6.92 17.81
C ALA A 47 5.06 6.04 17.09
N VAL A 48 5.36 4.86 17.64
CA VAL A 48 6.31 3.89 17.06
C VAL A 48 5.61 2.80 16.25
N ASN A 49 4.27 2.69 16.34
CA ASN A 49 3.52 1.68 15.62
C ASN A 49 3.62 1.91 14.10
N PRO A 50 4.16 0.93 13.33
CA PRO A 50 4.32 1.06 11.89
C PRO A 50 2.99 1.21 11.15
N ILE A 51 1.88 0.72 11.70
CA ILE A 51 0.54 0.86 11.14
C ILE A 51 0.09 2.33 11.17
N THR A 52 0.33 3.05 12.27
CA THR A 52 0.00 4.48 12.38
C THR A 52 0.81 5.32 11.38
N LYS A 53 2.10 4.99 11.19
CA LYS A 53 2.94 5.65 10.18
C LYS A 53 2.49 5.36 8.75
N ALA A 54 2.06 4.13 8.46
CA ALA A 54 1.54 3.74 7.15
C ALA A 54 0.23 4.46 6.80
N ILE A 55 -0.67 4.64 7.78
CA ILE A 55 -1.93 5.39 7.59
C ILE A 55 -1.65 6.88 7.35
N ALA A 56 -0.70 7.47 8.10
CA ALA A 56 -0.28 8.86 7.91
C ALA A 56 0.52 9.11 6.62
N ALA A 57 1.11 8.06 6.03
CA ALA A 57 1.81 8.11 4.74
C ALA A 57 0.86 8.02 3.54
N THR A 58 -0.41 8.39 3.70
CA THR A 58 -1.34 8.57 2.58
C THR A 58 -0.76 9.66 1.67
N SER A 59 -0.23 9.21 0.53
CA SER A 59 0.32 10.00 -0.58
C SER A 59 1.57 10.81 -0.23
N GLY A 60 2.73 10.16 -0.29
CA GLY A 60 4.01 10.89 -0.40
C GLY A 60 4.04 11.78 -1.65
N PRO A 61 4.98 12.75 -1.75
CA PRO A 61 5.01 13.77 -2.83
C PRO A 61 5.08 13.20 -4.26
N LEU A 62 5.35 11.89 -4.40
CA LEU A 62 5.40 11.21 -5.69
C LEU A 62 4.03 10.73 -6.21
N LEU A 63 3.04 10.56 -5.33
CA LEU A 63 1.70 10.06 -5.69
C LEU A 63 0.70 11.22 -5.75
N ASN A 64 0.71 11.93 -6.87
CA ASN A 64 -0.08 13.16 -7.07
C ASN A 64 -1.35 12.94 -7.91
N PHE A 65 -2.06 11.83 -7.69
CA PHE A 65 -3.33 11.54 -8.34
C PHE A 65 -4.37 11.06 -7.32
N GLU A 66 -5.64 11.32 -7.59
CA GLU A 66 -6.75 10.80 -6.76
C GLU A 66 -6.88 9.29 -6.98
N PRO A 67 -6.84 8.46 -5.92
CA PRO A 67 -7.05 7.02 -6.04
C PRO A 67 -8.42 6.69 -6.64
N ILE A 68 -8.47 5.67 -7.48
CA ILE A 68 -9.71 5.16 -8.08
C ILE A 68 -10.13 3.85 -7.40
N SER A 69 -11.43 3.56 -7.39
CA SER A 69 -11.97 2.32 -6.83
C SER A 69 -11.71 1.12 -7.75
N ALA A 70 -11.62 -0.08 -7.17
CA ALA A 70 -11.59 -1.31 -7.94
C ALA A 70 -12.89 -1.46 -8.78
N SER A 71 -12.76 -2.05 -9.95
CA SER A 71 -13.86 -2.26 -10.90
C SER A 71 -13.79 -3.64 -11.55
N THR A 72 -14.94 -4.11 -12.03
CA THR A 72 -15.09 -5.31 -12.86
C THR A 72 -15.55 -4.96 -14.29
N SER A 73 -15.52 -3.68 -14.65
CA SER A 73 -15.82 -3.21 -16.01
C SER A 73 -14.75 -3.67 -16.99
N ASP A 74 -15.15 -4.01 -18.21
CA ASP A 74 -14.25 -4.30 -19.33
C ASP A 74 -13.72 -2.99 -19.97
N GLU A 75 -13.13 -2.13 -19.14
CA GLU A 75 -12.65 -0.80 -19.52
C GLU A 75 -11.43 -0.38 -18.69
N PHE A 76 -10.55 0.44 -19.26
CA PHE A 76 -9.45 1.07 -18.53
C PHE A 76 -9.94 2.28 -17.72
N LEU A 77 -10.19 2.08 -16.43
CA LEU A 77 -10.43 3.19 -15.50
C LEU A 77 -9.09 3.83 -15.11
N VAL A 78 -8.97 5.13 -15.33
CA VAL A 78 -7.77 5.92 -15.01
C VAL A 78 -8.13 7.13 -14.13
N PRO A 79 -7.18 7.67 -13.35
CA PRO A 79 -7.41 8.87 -12.56
C PRO A 79 -7.81 10.08 -13.42
N LYS A 80 -8.48 11.06 -12.79
CA LYS A 80 -8.88 12.30 -13.46
C LYS A 80 -7.68 12.98 -14.12
N GLY A 81 -7.83 13.35 -15.40
CA GLY A 81 -6.79 14.02 -16.20
C GLY A 81 -5.86 13.08 -16.95
N TYR A 82 -6.00 11.75 -16.79
CA TYR A 82 -5.26 10.73 -17.54
C TYR A 82 -6.10 10.18 -18.70
N LYS A 83 -5.42 9.57 -19.67
CA LYS A 83 -6.02 8.80 -20.77
C LYS A 83 -5.22 7.53 -21.02
N ALA A 84 -5.90 6.46 -21.45
CA ALA A 84 -5.30 5.23 -21.93
C ALA A 84 -5.75 5.02 -23.38
N GLU A 85 -4.80 4.76 -24.29
CA GLU A 85 -5.06 4.54 -25.71
C GLU A 85 -4.26 3.30 -26.16
N PRO A 86 -4.84 2.39 -26.95
CA PRO A 86 -4.10 1.27 -27.52
C PRO A 86 -2.96 1.77 -28.41
N LEU A 87 -1.74 1.25 -28.18
CA LEU A 87 -0.57 1.56 -29.01
C LEU A 87 -0.45 0.60 -30.20
N ILE A 88 -0.55 -0.70 -29.92
CA ILE A 88 -0.52 -1.80 -30.87
C ILE A 88 -1.23 -3.00 -30.24
N SER A 89 -1.90 -3.82 -31.03
CA SER A 89 -2.69 -4.99 -30.62
C SER A 89 -2.20 -6.25 -31.33
N TRP A 90 -2.50 -7.42 -30.76
CA TRP A 90 -2.24 -8.70 -31.42
C TRP A 90 -2.86 -8.71 -32.83
N GLY A 91 -2.06 -9.11 -33.81
CA GLY A 91 -2.46 -9.17 -35.21
C GLY A 91 -2.15 -7.91 -36.02
N ASP A 92 -1.80 -6.79 -35.38
CA ASP A 92 -1.49 -5.55 -36.11
C ASP A 92 -0.29 -5.77 -37.06
N PRO A 93 -0.37 -5.33 -38.33
CA PRO A 93 0.71 -5.48 -39.29
C PRO A 93 1.92 -4.62 -38.92
N ILE A 94 3.12 -5.23 -38.82
CA ILE A 94 4.36 -4.53 -38.44
C ILE A 94 5.36 -4.36 -39.60
N PHE A 95 5.01 -4.84 -40.80
CA PHE A 95 5.78 -4.66 -42.03
C PHE A 95 4.88 -4.09 -43.13
N VAL A 96 5.51 -3.42 -44.13
CA VAL A 96 4.80 -2.71 -45.22
C VAL A 96 3.82 -3.62 -45.99
N ASP A 97 4.19 -4.88 -46.22
CA ASP A 97 3.38 -5.85 -46.97
C ASP A 97 2.71 -6.90 -46.05
N ALA A 98 2.65 -6.64 -44.74
CA ALA A 98 1.96 -7.53 -43.82
C ALA A 98 0.44 -7.48 -44.06
N PRO A 99 -0.24 -8.64 -44.08
CA PRO A 99 -1.69 -8.66 -44.24
C PRO A 99 -2.39 -8.10 -43.00
N GLU A 100 -3.58 -7.55 -43.19
CA GLU A 100 -4.49 -7.18 -42.10
C GLU A 100 -4.89 -8.42 -41.28
N PHE A 101 -5.13 -8.22 -39.98
CA PHE A 101 -5.50 -9.32 -39.08
C PHE A 101 -6.86 -9.94 -39.45
N ALA A 102 -6.87 -11.24 -39.70
CA ALA A 102 -8.12 -11.98 -39.93
C ALA A 102 -8.66 -12.56 -38.60
N GLN A 103 -9.72 -11.94 -38.08
CA GLN A 103 -10.37 -12.33 -36.82
C GLN A 103 -11.16 -13.65 -36.89
N ASP A 104 -11.26 -14.28 -38.06
CA ASP A 104 -12.05 -15.51 -38.24
C ASP A 104 -11.27 -16.79 -37.89
N GLY A 105 -10.02 -16.66 -37.42
CA GLY A 105 -9.17 -17.77 -36.98
C GLY A 105 -8.67 -18.66 -38.14
N LYS A 106 -8.77 -18.20 -39.39
CA LYS A 106 -8.29 -18.96 -40.58
C LYS A 106 -6.96 -18.45 -41.14
N GLN A 107 -6.36 -17.49 -40.46
CA GLN A 107 -5.09 -16.92 -40.87
C GLN A 107 -3.98 -17.99 -40.85
N ASN A 108 -3.11 -17.97 -41.86
CA ASN A 108 -1.96 -18.87 -41.87
C ASN A 108 -0.81 -18.33 -41.00
N SER A 109 0.12 -19.20 -40.64
CA SER A 109 1.27 -18.84 -39.79
C SER A 109 2.21 -17.81 -40.44
N ALA A 110 2.31 -17.79 -41.77
CA ALA A 110 3.16 -16.84 -42.48
C ALA A 110 2.66 -15.39 -42.33
N ALA A 111 1.34 -15.18 -42.29
CA ALA A 111 0.74 -13.89 -41.99
C ALA A 111 1.03 -13.46 -40.54
N GLN A 112 0.85 -14.36 -39.57
CA GLN A 112 1.12 -14.05 -38.15
C GLN A 112 2.60 -13.71 -37.90
N ALA A 113 3.55 -14.30 -38.64
CA ALA A 113 4.98 -13.98 -38.53
C ALA A 113 5.33 -12.54 -38.94
N MET A 114 4.42 -11.86 -39.65
CA MET A 114 4.56 -10.47 -40.10
C MET A 114 3.71 -9.49 -39.28
N GLN A 115 3.03 -9.99 -38.25
CA GLN A 115 2.12 -9.25 -37.39
C GLN A 115 2.61 -9.26 -35.94
N PHE A 116 2.10 -8.32 -35.16
CA PHE A 116 2.37 -8.27 -33.74
C PHE A 116 1.81 -9.51 -33.02
N GLY A 117 2.59 -10.09 -32.11
CA GLY A 117 2.27 -11.37 -31.50
C GLY A 117 1.18 -11.30 -30.43
N ASP A 118 0.70 -12.47 -30.02
CA ASP A 118 -0.33 -12.66 -29.00
C ASP A 118 0.25 -12.52 -27.58
N ASN A 119 -0.63 -12.34 -26.58
CA ASN A 119 -0.35 -12.27 -25.15
C ASN A 119 0.99 -11.59 -24.82
N THR A 120 1.03 -10.28 -25.10
CA THR A 120 2.20 -9.47 -24.77
C THR A 120 2.46 -9.45 -23.28
N ASP A 121 3.74 -9.55 -22.91
CA ASP A 121 4.17 -9.45 -21.52
C ASP A 121 5.36 -8.46 -21.42
N GLY A 122 6.47 -8.88 -20.81
CA GLY A 122 7.62 -8.03 -20.52
C GLY A 122 8.07 -7.19 -21.71
N MET A 123 8.39 -5.93 -21.44
CA MET A 123 8.80 -4.97 -22.46
C MET A 123 9.90 -4.03 -22.00
N SER A 124 10.64 -3.46 -22.95
CA SER A 124 11.70 -2.47 -22.69
C SER A 124 11.77 -1.43 -23.80
N LEU A 125 11.83 -0.16 -23.41
CA LEU A 125 11.90 0.99 -24.32
C LEU A 125 13.35 1.47 -24.45
N PHE A 126 13.84 1.60 -25.68
CA PHE A 126 15.18 2.03 -26.05
C PHE A 126 15.09 3.34 -26.83
N PRO A 127 15.39 4.50 -26.22
CA PRO A 127 15.36 5.79 -26.92
C PRO A 127 16.41 5.86 -28.04
N ILE A 128 16.03 6.38 -29.21
CA ILE A 128 16.95 6.70 -30.32
C ILE A 128 17.16 8.21 -30.42
N SER A 129 16.08 8.99 -30.32
CA SER A 129 16.08 10.45 -30.36
C SER A 129 14.97 11.00 -29.46
N LYS A 130 14.81 12.33 -29.41
CA LYS A 130 13.74 13.00 -28.66
C LYS A 130 12.33 12.50 -29.01
N ASP A 131 12.15 12.07 -30.25
CA ASP A 131 10.88 11.76 -30.89
C ASP A 131 10.80 10.32 -31.42
N ARG A 132 11.83 9.50 -31.17
CA ARG A 132 11.87 8.10 -31.65
C ARG A 132 12.48 7.17 -30.61
N ALA A 133 11.89 5.99 -30.50
CA ALA A 133 12.38 4.90 -29.66
C ALA A 133 12.03 3.55 -30.31
N VAL A 134 12.68 2.48 -29.85
CA VAL A 134 12.32 1.10 -30.14
C VAL A 134 11.72 0.50 -28.88
N LEU A 135 10.60 -0.20 -29.01
CA LEU A 135 10.00 -0.97 -27.93
C LEU A 135 10.18 -2.46 -28.27
N ALA A 136 10.93 -3.17 -27.44
CA ALA A 136 11.02 -4.63 -27.51
C ALA A 136 9.97 -5.21 -26.56
N ILE A 137 9.09 -6.08 -27.08
CA ILE A 137 7.95 -6.63 -26.35
C ILE A 137 7.97 -8.14 -26.53
N ASN A 138 7.84 -8.88 -25.43
CA ASN A 138 7.71 -10.34 -25.47
C ASN A 138 6.28 -10.72 -25.84
N ASN A 139 6.14 -11.84 -26.55
CA ASN A 139 4.87 -12.54 -26.80
C ASN A 139 4.97 -13.92 -26.18
N GLU A 140 4.25 -14.17 -25.09
CA GLU A 140 4.53 -15.32 -24.21
C GLU A 140 3.91 -16.62 -24.71
N TYR A 141 2.62 -16.60 -25.05
CA TYR A 141 1.85 -17.75 -25.49
C TYR A 141 0.68 -17.30 -26.38
N THR A 142 -0.20 -18.22 -26.74
CA THR A 142 -1.40 -17.88 -27.52
C THR A 142 -2.65 -18.55 -26.96
N ASN A 143 -3.79 -17.88 -27.13
CA ASN A 143 -5.09 -18.40 -26.77
C ASN A 143 -5.71 -19.15 -27.96
N TYR A 144 -5.68 -20.48 -27.92
CA TYR A 144 -6.16 -21.32 -29.04
C TYR A 144 -7.63 -21.11 -29.41
N GLU A 145 -8.45 -20.69 -28.45
CA GLU A 145 -9.87 -20.36 -28.66
C GLU A 145 -10.09 -19.19 -29.62
N TYR A 146 -9.15 -18.23 -29.67
CA TYR A 146 -9.21 -17.08 -30.58
C TYR A 146 -8.31 -17.27 -31.80
N LEU A 147 -7.20 -18.00 -31.65
CA LEU A 147 -6.23 -18.20 -32.73
C LEU A 147 -6.78 -19.06 -33.87
N PHE A 148 -7.54 -20.12 -33.54
CA PHE A 148 -7.99 -21.11 -34.52
C PHE A 148 -9.50 -21.09 -34.71
N ALA A 149 -9.94 -21.16 -35.97
CA ALA A 149 -11.36 -21.25 -36.31
C ALA A 149 -12.05 -22.51 -35.76
N HIS A 150 -11.29 -23.58 -35.49
CA HIS A 150 -11.86 -24.80 -34.92
C HIS A 150 -11.95 -24.66 -33.39
N GLN A 151 -13.17 -24.65 -32.86
CA GLN A 151 -13.36 -24.77 -31.42
C GLN A 151 -12.85 -26.15 -31.00
N GLN A 152 -11.91 -26.19 -30.05
CA GLN A 152 -11.61 -27.44 -29.36
C GLN A 152 -12.91 -27.87 -28.67
N VAL A 153 -13.58 -28.88 -29.22
CA VAL A 153 -14.61 -29.59 -28.47
C VAL A 153 -13.89 -30.19 -27.28
N HIS A 154 -14.05 -29.57 -26.11
CA HIS A 154 -13.63 -30.17 -24.85
C HIS A 154 -14.54 -31.40 -24.63
N ASP A 155 -14.17 -32.54 -25.24
CA ASP A 155 -14.73 -33.85 -24.89
C ASP A 155 -14.12 -34.22 -23.53
N CYS A 156 -14.65 -33.60 -22.48
CA CYS A 156 -14.45 -34.05 -21.11
C CYS A 156 -15.23 -35.37 -20.96
N ARG A 157 -14.58 -36.50 -21.26
CA ARG A 157 -14.96 -37.82 -20.75
C ARG A 157 -14.14 -38.18 -19.53
#